data_AF-A0A7C6AN76-F1
#
_entry.id   AF-A0A7C6AN76-F1
#
_cell.length_a   1.000
_cell.length_b   1.000
_cell.length_c   1.000
_cell.angle_alpha   90.00
_cell.angle_beta   90.00
_cell.angle_gamma   90.00
#
_symmetry.space_group_name_H-M   'P 1'
#
loop_
_entity.id
_entity.type
_entity.pdbx_description
1 polymer ?
#
loop_
_entity_poly.entity_id
_entity_poly.type
_entity_poly.pdbx_seq_one_letter_code
_entity_poly.pdbx_strand_id
1 'polypeptide(L)'
;GGLLTNQAPEGGGSYNYPAYGHNYSINNLPHLKTFRKELRNNMTPAEVALWKILKGKALDGRKFRRQHSVGNYILDFYCPEERLAIELDGQGHFEASQAEYDLERDLFLKYFGIKVLRFENKWVWENPEAIVQAIRNEFGKHKPPRPSDTPPYKGGDCEWLELETLPNIDINIKCGNSLVNRFDVDVDLKKALKNSKWNIDTYRIAVTTYQNANNKDEKRSMEQLINEIKNNFETEIQRNDKRFLKLVDLKGKLDDLMKQTALVLFEKTEKEKKEWNKKIEELTRAIQKQEAIIEEIKNAPIYKNAFEWRFEFPEVLDDNGDFVGFDVVIGNPPYIQLQSMKEISEQLKQFNYKTFEKTGDIYALFYERGNQILKNNGYLAYITSNKWMRAGYGKKLREFFIQYNPLQLIDLGPGVFEHATVDTNILILQKASNQNQLKAITLQKEDKENIAQAFDKKGVVLTKLTGDAWFIGSDAEQRLKEKIERVGKPLKDWDVNIYYGIKTGLNEAFIITTEKRNEILANCKDKEERKRTEEIIKPILRGRDIKRYHYEWAGLWVIGTFPALRLNIDDYPALKKYFL
;
A
#
# COMPACT_ATOMS: atom_id res chain seq x y z
N GLY A 1 -6.06 -29.62 12.32
CA GLY A 1 -5.90 -28.68 13.45
C GLY A 1 -5.01 -27.56 12.97
N GLY A 2 -5.53 -26.34 12.90
CA GLY A 2 -4.91 -25.21 12.20
C GLY A 2 -3.74 -24.59 12.96
N LEU A 3 -2.65 -24.32 12.24
CA LEU A 3 -1.54 -23.46 12.66
C LEU A 3 -2.00 -22.00 12.54
N LEU A 4 -2.11 -21.33 13.69
CA LEU A 4 -2.35 -19.89 13.77
C LEU A 4 -1.03 -19.16 13.50
N THR A 5 -0.85 -18.69 12.27
CA THR A 5 0.16 -17.67 11.95
C THR A 5 -0.30 -16.32 12.49
N ASN A 6 0.60 -15.57 13.11
CA ASN A 6 0.39 -14.19 13.57
C ASN A 6 -0.05 -13.29 12.41
N GLN A 7 -1.36 -13.21 12.14
CA GLN A 7 -1.95 -12.19 11.27
C GLN A 7 -2.33 -10.98 12.13
N ALA A 8 -1.82 -9.81 11.75
CA ALA A 8 -2.23 -8.53 12.29
C ALA A 8 -3.74 -8.30 12.06
N PRO A 9 -4.42 -7.56 12.94
CA PRO A 9 -5.78 -7.10 12.65
C PRO A 9 -5.76 -6.23 11.38
N GLU A 10 -6.63 -6.55 10.42
CA GLU A 10 -6.86 -5.75 9.22
C GLU A 10 -7.28 -4.32 9.63
N GLY A 11 -6.37 -3.38 9.43
CA GLY A 11 -6.54 -1.99 9.83
C GLY A 11 -5.39 -1.15 9.29
N GLY A 12 -5.36 -0.98 7.97
CA GLY A 12 -4.48 -0.02 7.29
C GLY A 12 -4.89 1.41 7.62
N GLY A 13 -4.44 1.91 8.77
CA GLY A 13 -4.47 3.32 9.12
C GLY A 13 -3.07 3.89 8.96
N SER A 14 -2.93 4.93 8.13
CA SER A 14 -1.78 5.83 8.20
C SER A 14 -1.79 6.49 9.58
N TYR A 15 -0.86 6.12 10.45
CA TYR A 15 -0.81 6.71 11.79
C TYR A 15 0.18 7.87 11.82
N ASN A 16 -0.39 9.08 11.90
CA ASN A 16 0.23 10.20 12.57
C ASN A 16 0.88 9.69 13.87
N TYR A 17 2.18 9.95 14.06
CA TYR A 17 2.75 9.86 15.40
C TYR A 17 2.05 10.91 16.26
N PRO A 18 1.26 10.54 17.28
CA PRO A 18 0.90 11.53 18.28
C PRO A 18 2.21 11.96 18.91
N ALA A 19 2.44 13.27 19.04
CA ALA A 19 3.51 13.78 19.88
C ALA A 19 3.33 13.15 21.27
N TYR A 20 4.13 12.12 21.59
CA TYR A 20 4.05 11.39 22.85
C TYR A 20 4.59 12.30 23.94
N GLY A 21 3.75 13.22 24.42
CA GLY A 21 3.98 13.91 25.68
C GLY A 21 4.17 12.87 26.79
N HIS A 22 5.09 13.16 27.70
CA HIS A 22 5.66 12.26 28.72
C HIS A 22 4.68 11.54 29.68
N ASN A 23 3.36 11.60 29.47
CA ASN A 23 2.34 11.03 30.37
C ASN A 23 1.44 9.92 29.77
N TYR A 24 1.64 9.48 28.52
CA TYR A 24 0.89 8.32 27.99
C TYR A 24 1.68 7.01 28.10
N SER A 25 1.07 5.99 28.74
CA SER A 25 1.64 4.64 28.83
C SER A 25 1.62 3.95 27.47
N ILE A 26 2.78 3.87 26.81
CA ILE A 26 2.98 3.10 25.57
C ILE A 26 2.87 1.58 25.78
N ASN A 27 2.90 1.11 27.02
CA ASN A 27 2.89 -0.31 27.34
C ASN A 27 1.45 -0.83 27.46
N ASN A 28 1.19 -2.00 26.86
CA ASN A 28 -0.04 -2.76 27.05
C ASN A 28 -1.33 -2.00 26.68
N LEU A 29 -1.31 -1.29 25.55
CA LEU A 29 -2.44 -0.50 25.03
C LEU A 29 -3.78 -1.28 25.08
N PRO A 30 -4.89 -0.63 25.49
CA PRO A 30 -6.17 -1.32 25.72
C PRO A 30 -6.71 -2.07 24.51
N HIS A 31 -6.58 -1.50 23.31
CA HIS A 31 -7.13 -2.08 22.08
C HIS A 31 -6.43 -3.40 21.67
N LEU A 32 -5.19 -3.64 22.13
CA LEU A 32 -4.45 -4.89 21.89
C LEU A 32 -4.69 -5.96 22.96
N LYS A 33 -5.60 -5.74 23.92
CA LYS A 33 -5.79 -6.67 25.06
C LYS A 33 -6.26 -8.05 24.62
N THR A 34 -7.22 -8.13 23.69
CA THR A 34 -7.79 -9.38 23.20
C THR A 34 -6.74 -10.19 22.44
N PHE A 35 -6.04 -9.54 21.51
CA PHE A 35 -5.01 -10.18 20.70
C PHE A 35 -3.83 -10.70 21.54
N ARG A 36 -3.34 -9.91 22.52
CA ARG A 36 -2.33 -10.40 23.48
C ARG A 36 -2.81 -11.60 24.30
N LYS A 37 -4.11 -11.69 24.61
CA LYS A 37 -4.67 -12.83 25.34
C LYS A 37 -4.66 -14.09 24.47
N GLU A 38 -5.03 -13.97 23.20
CA GLU A 38 -4.99 -15.06 22.23
C GLU A 38 -3.56 -15.58 22.03
N LEU A 39 -2.58 -14.70 21.80
CA LEU A 39 -1.18 -15.08 21.64
C LEU A 39 -0.61 -15.79 22.88
N ARG A 40 -0.98 -15.37 24.10
CA ARG A 40 -0.56 -16.07 25.33
C ARG A 40 -1.13 -17.47 25.48
N ASN A 41 -2.30 -17.71 24.89
CA ASN A 41 -2.98 -19.00 24.93
C ASN A 41 -2.49 -19.93 23.81
N ASN A 42 -1.99 -19.37 22.71
CA ASN A 42 -1.59 -20.09 21.50
C ASN A 42 -0.08 -19.98 21.22
N MET A 43 0.76 -19.92 22.26
CA MET A 43 2.22 -19.84 22.11
C MET A 43 2.78 -21.07 21.40
N THR A 44 3.79 -20.87 20.56
CA THR A 44 4.51 -21.97 19.91
C THR A 44 5.25 -22.86 20.92
N PRO A 45 5.59 -24.12 20.58
CA PRO A 45 6.39 -24.99 21.46
C PRO A 45 7.74 -24.35 21.87
N ALA A 46 8.38 -23.62 20.96
CA ALA A 46 9.63 -22.90 21.22
C ALA A 46 9.41 -21.75 22.22
N GLU A 47 8.35 -20.94 22.06
CA GLU A 47 7.97 -19.92 23.04
C GLU A 47 7.64 -20.53 24.41
N VAL A 48 6.92 -21.65 24.46
CA VAL A 48 6.62 -22.35 25.72
C VAL A 48 7.91 -22.79 26.41
N ALA A 49 8.88 -23.32 25.67
CA ALA A 49 10.15 -23.75 26.20
C ALA A 49 11.00 -22.58 26.71
N LEU A 50 11.15 -21.52 25.92
CA LEU A 50 11.88 -20.33 26.35
C LEU A 50 11.19 -19.64 27.54
N TRP A 51 9.85 -19.63 27.56
CA TRP A 51 9.10 -19.07 28.68
C TRP A 51 9.36 -19.80 30.00
N LYS A 52 9.58 -21.13 29.99
CA LYS A 52 9.97 -21.88 31.20
C LYS A 52 11.30 -21.39 31.78
N ILE A 53 12.22 -20.96 30.92
CA ILE A 53 13.53 -20.42 31.30
C ILE A 53 13.40 -18.99 31.86
N LEU A 54 12.55 -18.16 31.26
CA LEU A 54 12.45 -16.73 31.59
C LEU A 54 11.43 -16.38 32.68
N LYS A 55 10.45 -17.25 32.94
CA LYS A 55 9.34 -16.98 33.87
C LYS A 55 9.83 -16.83 35.31
N GLY A 56 9.13 -16.00 36.08
CA GLY A 56 9.25 -15.99 37.54
C GLY A 56 10.53 -15.35 38.07
N LYS A 57 11.18 -14.47 37.29
CA LYS A 57 12.48 -13.85 37.62
C LYS A 57 13.63 -14.86 37.71
N ALA A 58 13.48 -16.02 37.05
CA ALA A 58 14.47 -17.09 37.06
C ALA A 58 15.82 -16.67 36.46
N LEU A 59 15.82 -15.72 35.53
CA LEU A 59 17.04 -15.19 34.93
C LEU A 59 17.53 -13.96 35.69
N ASP A 60 18.47 -14.18 36.62
CA ASP A 60 19.20 -13.16 37.40
C ASP A 60 18.28 -12.11 38.06
N GLY A 61 17.09 -12.52 38.51
CA GLY A 61 16.12 -11.65 39.16
C GLY A 61 15.28 -10.77 38.22
N ARG A 62 15.50 -10.83 36.91
CA ARG A 62 14.87 -9.95 35.90
C ARG A 62 13.47 -10.41 35.51
N LYS A 63 12.52 -9.48 35.50
CA LYS A 63 11.11 -9.78 35.19
C LYS A 63 10.84 -9.70 33.69
N PHE A 64 10.80 -10.86 33.03
CA PHE A 64 10.28 -10.99 31.67
C PHE A 64 8.76 -11.11 31.66
N ARG A 65 8.15 -10.55 30.62
CA ARG A 65 6.71 -10.60 30.32
C ARG A 65 6.53 -11.20 28.94
N ARG A 66 5.64 -12.18 28.80
CA ARG A 66 5.30 -12.77 27.49
C ARG A 66 4.17 -12.03 26.78
N GLN A 67 4.27 -11.92 25.46
CA GLN A 67 3.28 -11.31 24.58
C GLN A 67 2.85 -9.94 25.11
N HIS A 68 3.84 -9.07 25.27
CA HIS A 68 3.70 -7.73 25.87
C HIS A 68 3.74 -6.69 24.76
N SER A 69 2.80 -5.74 24.76
CA SER A 69 2.79 -4.70 23.72
C SER A 69 3.52 -3.45 24.15
N VAL A 70 4.26 -2.88 23.21
CA VAL A 70 4.88 -1.55 23.29
C VAL A 70 4.46 -0.79 22.04
N GLY A 71 3.71 0.29 22.22
CA GLY A 71 2.97 0.92 21.12
C GLY A 71 1.99 -0.08 20.51
N ASN A 72 1.94 -0.11 19.17
CA ASN A 72 1.09 -1.03 18.42
C ASN A 72 1.74 -2.41 18.17
N TYR A 73 2.97 -2.63 18.64
CA TYR A 73 3.72 -3.86 18.40
C TYR A 73 3.65 -4.79 19.62
N ILE A 74 3.54 -6.10 19.37
CA ILE A 74 3.56 -7.14 20.42
C ILE A 74 4.87 -7.91 20.31
N LEU A 75 5.56 -7.99 21.44
CA LEU A 75 6.84 -8.65 21.59
C LEU A 75 6.62 -10.00 22.28
N ASP A 76 7.24 -11.07 21.77
CA ASP A 76 7.09 -12.42 22.33
C ASP A 76 7.51 -12.47 23.79
N PHE A 77 8.68 -11.90 24.11
CA PHE A 77 9.11 -11.64 25.48
C PHE A 77 9.70 -10.25 25.62
N TYR A 78 9.40 -9.59 26.73
CA TYR A 78 9.92 -8.25 27.02
C TYR A 78 10.29 -8.11 28.49
N CYS A 79 11.49 -7.62 28.76
CA CYS A 79 11.96 -7.20 30.08
C CYS A 79 11.99 -5.67 30.15
N PRO A 80 11.02 -5.02 30.85
CA PRO A 80 10.99 -3.57 30.96
C PRO A 80 12.20 -2.98 31.69
N GLU A 81 12.75 -3.69 32.68
CA GLU A 81 13.92 -3.24 33.46
C GLU A 81 15.16 -3.11 32.59
N GLU A 82 15.33 -4.03 31.64
CA GLU A 82 16.48 -4.12 30.75
C GLU A 82 16.23 -3.53 29.37
N ARG A 83 15.00 -3.05 29.11
CA ARG A 83 14.51 -2.63 27.80
C ARG A 83 14.88 -3.64 26.70
N LEU A 84 14.70 -4.91 27.02
CA LEU A 84 15.14 -6.01 26.18
C LEU A 84 13.93 -6.79 25.69
N ALA A 85 13.75 -6.84 24.38
CA ALA A 85 12.78 -7.68 23.69
C ALA A 85 13.48 -8.93 23.15
N ILE A 86 12.81 -10.08 23.25
CA ILE A 86 13.27 -11.35 22.68
C ILE A 86 12.15 -11.85 21.78
N GLU A 87 12.50 -12.18 20.54
CA GLU A 87 11.60 -12.71 19.53
C GLU A 87 12.10 -14.05 19.03
N LEU A 88 11.17 -14.98 18.83
CA LEU A 88 11.46 -16.30 18.31
C LEU A 88 10.94 -16.37 16.87
N ASP A 89 11.86 -16.33 15.91
CA ASP A 89 11.49 -16.30 14.49
C ASP A 89 10.97 -17.68 14.06
N GLY A 90 9.71 -17.71 13.61
CA GLY A 90 9.25 -18.63 12.58
C GLY A 90 9.61 -18.07 11.20
N GLN A 91 9.88 -18.94 10.22
CA GLN A 91 10.29 -18.54 8.87
C GLN A 91 9.48 -17.35 8.32
N GLY A 92 10.18 -16.26 8.01
CA GLY A 92 9.59 -15.05 7.45
C GLY A 92 9.04 -15.29 6.05
N HIS A 93 7.76 -14.96 5.84
CA HIS A 93 7.22 -14.78 4.51
C HIS A 93 7.72 -13.44 3.96
N PHE A 94 8.60 -13.50 2.97
CA PHE A 94 9.16 -12.32 2.30
C PHE A 94 8.13 -11.70 1.34
N GLU A 95 7.38 -10.71 1.82
CA GLU A 95 6.63 -9.75 1.01
C GLU A 95 7.15 -8.33 1.27
N ALA A 96 7.13 -7.45 0.26
CA ALA A 96 7.70 -6.10 0.34
C ALA A 96 7.03 -5.22 1.42
N SER A 97 5.73 -5.42 1.68
CA SER A 97 5.00 -4.74 2.77
C SER A 97 5.42 -5.20 4.16
N GLN A 98 5.89 -6.45 4.31
CA GLN A 98 6.38 -6.98 5.57
C GLN A 98 7.73 -6.35 5.93
N ALA A 99 8.59 -6.10 4.93
CA ALA A 99 9.90 -5.49 5.13
C ALA A 99 9.81 -4.01 5.60
N GLU A 100 8.87 -3.24 5.05
CA GLU A 100 8.62 -1.85 5.49
C GLU A 100 8.06 -1.80 6.91
N TYR A 101 7.11 -2.69 7.24
CA TYR A 101 6.55 -2.81 8.59
C TYR A 101 7.61 -3.25 9.62
N ASP A 102 8.46 -4.22 9.27
CA ASP A 102 9.52 -4.70 10.13
C ASP A 102 10.58 -3.60 10.38
N LEU A 103 10.89 -2.78 9.37
CA LEU A 103 11.79 -1.63 9.51
C LEU A 103 11.20 -0.54 10.42
N GLU A 104 9.93 -0.17 10.22
CA GLU A 104 9.25 0.82 11.06
C GLU A 104 9.21 0.36 12.52
N ARG A 105 8.87 -0.91 12.74
CA ARG A 105 8.86 -1.56 14.05
C ARG A 105 10.23 -1.49 14.72
N ASP A 106 11.29 -1.87 14.01
CA ASP A 106 12.64 -1.88 14.55
C ASP A 106 13.12 -0.46 14.90
N LEU A 107 12.80 0.54 14.07
CA LEU A 107 13.10 1.96 14.33
C LEU A 107 12.34 2.49 15.55
N PHE A 108 11.04 2.17 15.68
CA PHE A 108 10.23 2.57 16.82
C PHE A 108 10.76 1.99 18.13
N LEU A 109 11.06 0.68 18.17
CA LEU A 109 11.59 0.04 19.37
C LEU A 109 12.96 0.61 19.74
N LYS A 110 13.83 0.82 18.75
CA LYS A 110 15.14 1.46 18.94
C LYS A 110 15.02 2.88 19.50
N TYR A 111 14.07 3.68 19.02
CA TYR A 111 13.80 5.02 19.53
C TYR A 111 13.46 5.01 21.03
N PHE A 112 12.66 4.03 21.48
CA PHE A 112 12.37 3.85 22.92
C PHE A 112 13.50 3.19 23.71
N GLY A 113 14.68 3.03 23.12
CA GLY A 113 15.84 2.39 23.73
C GLY A 113 15.62 0.91 23.99
N ILE A 114 14.74 0.25 23.22
CA ILE A 114 14.45 -1.17 23.33
C ILE A 114 15.35 -1.92 22.35
N LYS A 115 16.17 -2.83 22.89
CA LYS A 115 16.98 -3.75 22.10
C LYS A 115 16.15 -5.01 21.80
N VAL A 116 16.10 -5.40 20.53
CA VAL A 116 15.48 -6.67 20.12
C VAL A 116 16.57 -7.70 19.86
N LEU A 117 16.44 -8.88 20.47
CA LEU A 117 17.20 -10.09 20.14
C LEU A 117 16.27 -11.08 19.45
N ARG A 118 16.67 -11.57 18.26
CA ARG A 118 15.92 -12.57 17.51
C ARG A 118 16.68 -13.90 17.52
N PHE A 119 15.98 -14.99 17.78
CA PHE A 119 16.54 -16.34 17.74
C PHE A 119 15.68 -17.25 16.86
N GLU A 120 16.31 -18.15 16.11
CA GLU A 120 15.57 -19.20 15.40
C GLU A 120 14.94 -20.18 16.41
N ASN A 121 13.71 -20.63 16.13
CA ASN A 121 12.98 -21.57 16.99
C ASN A 121 13.77 -22.81 17.42
N LYS A 122 14.64 -23.34 16.55
CA LYS A 122 15.45 -24.53 16.83
C LYS A 122 16.50 -24.32 17.93
N TRP A 123 17.00 -23.08 18.09
CA TRP A 123 18.05 -22.76 19.06
C TRP A 123 17.58 -22.94 20.51
N VAL A 124 16.28 -22.82 20.76
CA VAL A 124 15.70 -23.04 22.10
C VAL A 124 15.93 -24.48 22.58
N TRP A 125 16.06 -25.43 21.65
CA TRP A 125 16.26 -26.85 21.93
C TRP A 125 17.71 -27.27 21.77
N GLU A 126 18.40 -26.73 20.77
CA GLU A 126 19.78 -27.11 20.44
C GLU A 126 20.81 -26.45 21.35
N ASN A 127 20.60 -25.18 21.74
CA ASN A 127 21.58 -24.37 22.47
C ASN A 127 20.92 -23.39 23.47
N PRO A 128 20.11 -23.86 24.45
CA PRO A 128 19.42 -22.99 25.39
C PRO A 128 20.38 -22.14 26.25
N GLU A 129 21.55 -22.65 26.59
CA GLU A 129 22.58 -21.92 27.35
C GLU A 129 23.12 -20.71 26.57
N ALA A 130 23.28 -20.85 25.25
CA ALA A 130 23.75 -19.76 24.39
C ALA A 130 22.72 -18.63 24.30
N ILE A 131 21.42 -18.97 24.22
CA ILE A 131 20.34 -17.97 24.28
C ILE A 131 20.37 -17.23 25.62
N VAL A 132 20.48 -17.95 26.73
CA VAL A 132 20.54 -17.34 28.06
C VAL A 132 21.75 -16.42 28.18
N GLN A 133 22.92 -16.84 27.69
CA GLN A 133 24.12 -16.01 27.72
C GLN A 133 23.98 -14.75 26.85
N ALA A 134 23.39 -14.87 25.66
CA ALA A 134 23.13 -13.72 24.80
C ALA A 134 22.18 -12.71 25.47
N ILE A 135 21.15 -13.18 26.17
CA ILE A 135 20.23 -12.33 26.95
C ILE A 135 20.98 -11.65 28.10
N ARG A 136 21.77 -12.40 28.88
CA ARG A 136 22.56 -11.88 30.00
C ARG A 136 23.55 -10.80 29.57
N ASN A 137 24.19 -11.01 28.42
CA ASN A 137 25.15 -10.06 27.89
C ASN A 137 24.51 -8.68 27.64
N GLU A 138 23.20 -8.56 27.49
CA GLU A 138 22.52 -7.28 27.26
C GLU A 138 22.06 -6.57 28.54
N PHE A 139 22.20 -7.18 29.71
CA PHE A 139 21.78 -6.57 30.96
C PHE A 139 22.61 -5.32 31.31
N GLY A 140 21.94 -4.26 31.75
CA GLY A 140 22.52 -2.98 32.16
C GLY A 140 22.95 -2.06 31.02
N LYS A 141 22.80 -2.46 29.75
CA LYS A 141 23.29 -1.70 28.59
C LYS A 141 22.32 -0.66 28.06
N HIS A 142 21.01 -0.88 28.22
CA HIS A 142 19.98 -0.09 27.53
C HIS A 142 19.30 0.89 28.49
N LYS A 143 19.27 2.18 28.13
CA LYS A 143 18.69 3.26 28.94
C LYS A 143 17.60 3.99 28.14
N PRO A 144 16.62 4.64 28.79
CA PRO A 144 15.73 5.57 28.09
C PRO A 144 16.54 6.62 27.35
N PRO A 145 16.07 7.08 26.18
CA PRO A 145 16.62 8.30 25.59
C PRO A 145 16.40 9.46 26.58
N ARG A 146 17.47 10.21 26.87
CA ARG A 146 17.34 11.53 27.49
C ARG A 146 16.86 12.51 26.42
N PRO A 147 16.20 13.62 26.79
CA PRO A 147 15.85 14.68 25.85
C PRO A 147 17.04 15.21 25.04
N SER A 148 18.26 15.05 25.56
CA SER A 148 19.53 15.42 24.90
C SER A 148 20.11 14.34 23.98
N ASP A 149 19.57 13.12 23.99
CA ASP A 149 20.07 11.99 23.21
C ASP A 149 19.40 11.92 21.81
N THR A 150 18.61 12.93 21.42
CA THR A 150 18.13 13.08 20.04
C THR A 150 19.34 13.37 19.15
N PRO A 151 19.69 12.50 18.18
CA PRO A 151 20.81 12.79 17.31
C PRO A 151 20.50 14.04 16.48
N PRO A 152 21.44 14.99 16.34
CA PRO A 152 21.28 16.04 15.34
C PRO A 152 21.12 15.35 13.97
N TYR A 153 20.10 15.76 13.24
CA TYR A 153 19.83 15.29 11.89
C TYR A 153 21.05 15.62 11.02
N LYS A 154 21.88 14.62 10.70
CA LYS A 154 22.95 14.77 9.70
C LYS A 154 22.37 14.61 8.30
N GLY A 155 21.70 15.67 7.85
CA GLY A 155 21.26 15.83 6.48
C GLY A 155 21.35 17.30 6.10
N GLY A 156 22.43 17.66 5.39
CA GLY A 156 22.68 19.00 4.86
C GLY A 156 23.41 19.93 5.83
N ASP A 157 24.34 20.73 5.31
CA ASP A 157 25.06 21.79 6.02
C ASP A 157 24.09 22.88 6.53
N CYS A 158 23.42 22.63 7.65
CA CYS A 158 22.58 23.62 8.32
C CYS A 158 22.76 23.50 9.85
N GLU A 159 23.39 24.51 10.43
CA GLU A 159 23.47 24.72 11.88
C GLU A 159 22.11 25.12 12.46
N TRP A 160 21.24 24.15 12.74
CA TRP A 160 20.12 24.36 13.66
C TRP A 160 20.29 23.41 14.84
N LEU A 161 20.72 23.97 15.99
CA LEU A 161 21.02 23.28 17.25
C LEU A 161 19.84 23.20 18.22
N GLU A 162 18.68 23.73 17.83
CA GLU A 162 17.42 23.57 18.56
C GLU A 162 16.36 23.01 17.61
N LEU A 163 15.64 21.97 18.04
CA LEU A 163 14.42 21.53 17.38
C LEU A 163 13.37 22.64 17.54
N GLU A 164 13.34 23.59 16.61
CA GLU A 164 12.15 24.41 16.42
C GLU A 164 11.02 23.50 15.94
N THR A 165 9.88 23.51 16.64
CA THR A 165 8.66 22.93 16.08
C THR A 165 8.35 23.70 14.80
N LEU A 166 8.50 23.05 13.64
CA LEU A 166 8.14 23.64 12.35
C LEU A 166 6.74 24.26 12.49
N PRO A 167 6.56 25.55 12.17
CA PRO A 167 5.28 26.21 12.39
C PRO A 167 4.20 25.47 11.59
N ASN A 168 3.22 24.93 12.32
CA ASN A 168 1.90 24.54 11.80
C ASN A 168 1.90 23.47 10.70
N ILE A 169 2.71 22.41 10.87
CA ILE A 169 2.59 21.18 10.06
C ILE A 169 1.19 20.56 10.16
N ASP A 170 0.55 20.68 11.32
CA ASP A 170 -0.70 20.01 11.69
C ASP A 170 -1.84 20.29 10.70
N ILE A 171 -1.91 21.50 10.15
CA ILE A 171 -2.93 21.87 9.15
C ILE A 171 -2.54 21.46 7.73
N ASN A 172 -1.25 21.29 7.45
CA ASN A 172 -0.76 20.93 6.12
C ASN A 172 -0.64 19.41 5.92
N ILE A 173 -0.52 18.64 7.01
CA ILE A 173 -0.66 17.19 6.98
C ILE A 173 -2.14 16.85 6.99
N LYS A 174 -2.59 16.23 5.90
CA LYS A 174 -3.96 15.76 5.77
C LYS A 174 -4.00 14.24 5.66
N CYS A 175 -4.93 13.62 6.35
CA CYS A 175 -5.13 12.17 6.30
C CYS A 175 -6.40 11.85 5.50
N GLY A 176 -6.29 10.91 4.57
CA GLY A 176 -7.43 10.41 3.80
C GLY A 176 -6.98 9.60 2.60
N ASN A 177 -7.94 8.99 1.92
CA ASN A 177 -7.75 8.27 0.67
C ASN A 177 -7.71 9.27 -0.49
N SER A 178 -6.51 9.67 -0.88
CA SER A 178 -6.27 10.68 -1.93
C SER A 178 -6.78 10.31 -3.33
N LEU A 179 -7.06 9.02 -3.58
CA LEU A 179 -7.66 8.53 -4.83
C LEU A 179 -9.19 8.57 -4.84
N VAL A 180 -9.83 8.88 -3.72
CA VAL A 180 -11.29 8.83 -3.58
C VAL A 180 -11.79 10.17 -3.11
N ASN A 181 -12.73 10.74 -3.85
CA ASN A 181 -13.44 11.98 -3.54
C ASN A 181 -14.93 11.75 -3.78
N ARG A 182 -15.78 12.30 -2.92
CA ARG A 182 -17.24 12.27 -3.02
C ARG A 182 -17.74 13.23 -4.09
N PHE A 183 -17.06 14.37 -4.22
CA PHE A 183 -17.39 15.42 -5.18
C PHE A 183 -16.24 15.59 -6.16
N ASP A 184 -16.56 15.59 -7.45
CA ASP A 184 -15.54 15.79 -8.47
C ASP A 184 -14.89 17.17 -8.36
N VAL A 185 -13.62 17.25 -8.76
CA VAL A 185 -12.84 18.48 -8.61
C VAL A 185 -13.35 19.62 -9.52
N ASP A 186 -14.16 19.31 -10.52
CA ASP A 186 -14.74 20.21 -11.51
C ASP A 186 -16.18 20.65 -11.20
N VAL A 187 -16.76 20.24 -10.06
CA VAL A 187 -18.11 20.65 -9.65
C VAL A 187 -18.15 22.17 -9.43
N ASP A 188 -19.14 22.85 -10.00
CA ASP A 188 -19.33 24.31 -9.86
C ASP A 188 -19.78 24.67 -8.43
N LEU A 189 -18.93 25.41 -7.69
CA LEU A 189 -19.22 25.87 -6.33
C LEU A 189 -20.01 27.19 -6.29
N LYS A 190 -20.21 27.89 -7.42
CA LYS A 190 -20.87 29.21 -7.42
C LYS A 190 -22.26 29.16 -6.80
N LYS A 191 -23.02 28.08 -7.06
CA LYS A 191 -24.34 27.88 -6.46
C LYS A 191 -24.27 27.61 -4.95
N ALA A 192 -23.30 26.80 -4.53
CA ALA A 192 -23.09 26.48 -3.12
C ALA A 192 -22.64 27.72 -2.32
N LEU A 193 -21.73 28.51 -2.89
CA LEU A 193 -21.21 29.74 -2.30
C LEU A 193 -22.28 30.84 -2.19
N LYS A 194 -23.15 30.99 -3.19
CA LYS A 194 -24.25 31.97 -3.16
C LYS A 194 -25.25 31.74 -2.02
N ASN A 195 -25.48 30.48 -1.66
CA ASN A 195 -26.42 30.10 -0.60
C ASN A 195 -25.73 29.89 0.75
N SER A 196 -24.40 29.89 0.77
CA SER A 196 -23.62 29.70 1.99
C SER A 196 -23.53 30.99 2.80
N LYS A 197 -23.44 30.83 4.11
CA LYS A 197 -23.04 31.89 5.04
C LYS A 197 -21.58 32.32 4.84
N TRP A 198 -20.76 31.43 4.26
CA TRP A 198 -19.30 31.57 4.17
C TRP A 198 -18.85 31.71 2.72
N ASN A 199 -17.86 32.56 2.47
CA ASN A 199 -17.21 32.71 1.17
C ASN A 199 -15.76 32.20 1.23
N ILE A 200 -15.12 32.10 0.06
CA ILE A 200 -13.77 31.53 -0.05
C ILE A 200 -12.73 32.40 0.62
N ASP A 201 -12.88 33.72 0.56
CA ASP A 201 -11.94 34.63 1.22
C ASP A 201 -11.98 34.47 2.74
N THR A 202 -13.18 34.31 3.32
CA THR A 202 -13.33 34.01 4.74
C THR A 202 -12.65 32.67 5.08
N TYR A 203 -12.75 31.70 4.17
CA TYR A 203 -12.09 30.41 4.36
C TYR A 203 -10.56 30.51 4.30
N ARG A 204 -10.01 31.19 3.28
CA ARG A 204 -8.57 31.45 3.14
C ARG A 204 -8.03 32.24 4.33
N ILE A 205 -8.77 33.25 4.81
CA ILE A 205 -8.41 34.02 6.00
C ILE A 205 -8.40 33.11 7.23
N ALA A 206 -9.42 32.26 7.43
CA ALA A 206 -9.44 31.33 8.58
C ALA A 206 -8.24 30.37 8.59
N VAL A 207 -7.87 29.82 7.42
CA VAL A 207 -6.68 28.96 7.27
C VAL A 207 -5.38 29.74 7.49
N THR A 208 -5.26 30.95 6.92
CA THR A 208 -4.08 31.82 7.10
C THR A 208 -3.93 32.24 8.56
N THR A 209 -5.02 32.59 9.24
CA THR A 209 -5.02 32.94 10.67
C THR A 209 -4.62 31.73 11.50
N TYR A 210 -5.13 30.53 11.20
CA TYR A 210 -4.69 29.31 11.86
C TYR A 210 -3.17 29.08 11.68
N GLN A 211 -2.67 29.24 10.45
CA GLN A 211 -1.25 29.09 10.10
C GLN A 211 -0.34 30.14 10.74
N ASN A 212 -0.88 31.26 11.23
CA ASN A 212 -0.12 32.33 11.88
C ASN A 212 -0.49 32.52 13.37
N ALA A 213 -1.35 31.67 13.92
CA ALA A 213 -1.84 31.80 15.28
C ALA A 213 -0.73 31.54 16.31
N ASN A 214 -0.55 32.49 17.23
CA ASN A 214 0.52 32.47 18.25
C ASN A 214 0.10 31.77 19.55
N ASN A 215 -1.17 31.39 19.69
CA ASN A 215 -1.70 30.74 20.89
C ASN A 215 -2.65 29.57 20.55
N LYS A 216 -2.81 28.64 21.49
CA LYS A 216 -3.58 27.40 21.30
C LYS A 216 -5.08 27.63 21.21
N ASP A 217 -5.61 28.65 21.88
CA ASP A 217 -7.04 28.92 21.90
C ASP A 217 -7.52 29.48 20.56
N GLU A 218 -6.76 30.41 19.98
CA GLU A 218 -6.96 30.94 18.63
C GLU A 218 -6.87 29.84 17.57
N LYS A 219 -5.88 28.94 17.68
CA LYS A 219 -5.80 27.76 16.82
C LYS A 219 -7.06 26.89 16.91
N ARG A 220 -7.53 26.60 18.12
CA ARG A 220 -8.72 25.78 18.33
C ARG A 220 -9.98 26.44 17.80
N SER A 221 -10.12 27.76 17.99
CA SER A 221 -11.23 28.54 17.44
C SER A 221 -11.22 28.55 15.91
N MET A 222 -10.06 28.74 15.29
CA MET A 222 -9.93 28.69 13.83
C MET A 222 -10.15 27.28 13.28
N GLU A 223 -9.70 26.23 13.96
CA GLU A 223 -9.95 24.84 13.59
C GLU A 223 -11.46 24.53 13.58
N GLN A 224 -12.18 24.97 14.61
CA GLN A 224 -13.64 24.83 14.68
C GLN A 224 -14.33 25.57 13.53
N LEU A 225 -13.90 26.80 13.24
CA LEU A 225 -14.43 27.60 12.15
C LEU A 225 -14.17 26.94 10.78
N ILE A 226 -12.95 26.47 10.54
CA ILE A 226 -12.57 25.74 9.32
C ILE A 226 -13.46 24.50 9.13
N ASN A 227 -13.67 23.72 10.19
CA ASN A 227 -14.52 22.54 10.13
C ASN A 227 -15.99 22.89 9.88
N GLU A 228 -16.50 24.00 10.47
CA GLU A 228 -17.84 24.49 10.18
C GLU A 228 -18.01 24.91 8.72
N ILE A 229 -17.03 25.64 8.17
CA ILE A 229 -17.01 26.06 6.77
C ILE A 229 -17.02 24.85 5.84
N LYS A 230 -16.14 23.86 6.07
CA LYS A 230 -16.07 22.61 5.28
C LYS A 230 -17.40 21.86 5.29
N ASN A 231 -17.98 21.65 6.47
CA ASN A 231 -19.26 20.95 6.62
C ASN A 231 -20.40 21.68 5.90
N ASN A 232 -20.39 23.01 5.91
CA ASN A 232 -21.37 23.80 5.18
C ASN A 232 -21.22 23.63 3.67
N PHE A 233 -20.00 23.70 3.13
CA PHE A 233 -19.75 23.47 1.71
C PHE A 233 -20.14 22.05 1.28
N GLU A 234 -19.77 21.02 2.04
CA GLU A 234 -20.19 19.64 1.75
C GLU A 234 -21.71 19.52 1.69
N THR A 235 -22.43 20.14 2.63
CA THR A 235 -23.89 20.11 2.67
C THR A 235 -24.52 20.80 1.46
N GLU A 236 -24.03 21.98 1.09
CA GLU A 236 -24.53 22.74 -0.05
C GLU A 236 -24.22 22.07 -1.39
N ILE A 237 -23.08 21.39 -1.51
CA ILE A 237 -22.74 20.64 -2.72
C ILE A 237 -23.59 19.39 -2.83
N GLN A 238 -23.87 18.68 -1.73
CA GLN A 238 -24.82 17.55 -1.77
C GLN A 238 -26.20 17.99 -2.26
N ARG A 239 -26.68 19.17 -1.85
CA ARG A 239 -27.96 19.74 -2.32
C ARG A 239 -27.93 20.05 -3.82
N ASN A 240 -26.76 20.40 -4.36
CA ASN A 240 -26.56 20.78 -5.75
C ASN A 240 -26.03 19.63 -6.65
N ASP A 241 -25.72 18.46 -6.09
CA ASP A 241 -25.27 17.29 -6.86
C ASP A 241 -26.38 16.87 -7.85
N LYS A 242 -26.01 16.61 -9.11
CA LYS A 242 -26.94 16.18 -10.17
C LYS A 242 -27.80 14.99 -9.76
N ARG A 243 -27.24 14.05 -8.99
CA ARG A 243 -27.94 12.86 -8.48
C ARG A 243 -29.01 13.25 -7.47
N PHE A 244 -28.74 14.22 -6.59
CA PHE A 244 -29.70 14.73 -5.62
C PHE A 244 -30.74 15.64 -6.27
N LEU A 245 -30.36 16.54 -7.18
CA LEU A 245 -31.29 17.37 -7.94
C LEU A 245 -32.28 16.53 -8.76
N LYS A 246 -31.83 15.42 -9.35
CA LYS A 246 -32.70 14.46 -10.03
C LYS A 246 -33.70 13.81 -9.07
N LEU A 247 -33.28 13.49 -7.84
CA LEU A 247 -34.18 12.97 -6.82
C LEU A 247 -35.24 14.02 -6.43
N VAL A 248 -34.82 15.27 -6.23
CA VAL A 248 -35.73 16.39 -5.91
C VAL A 248 -36.74 16.62 -7.05
N ASP A 249 -36.30 16.61 -8.31
CA ASP A 249 -37.18 16.73 -9.47
C ASP A 249 -38.21 15.58 -9.55
N LEU A 250 -37.78 14.33 -9.32
CA LEU A 250 -38.68 13.18 -9.30
C LEU A 250 -39.72 13.28 -8.17
N LYS A 251 -39.29 13.72 -6.97
CA LYS A 251 -40.19 13.97 -5.82
C LYS A 251 -41.16 15.11 -6.11
N GLY A 252 -40.69 16.20 -6.72
CA GLY A 252 -41.54 17.32 -7.14
C GLY A 252 -42.61 16.90 -8.15
N LYS A 253 -42.23 16.09 -9.15
CA LYS A 253 -43.20 15.52 -10.12
C LYS A 253 -44.23 14.63 -9.44
N LEU A 254 -43.83 13.84 -8.44
CA LEU A 254 -44.75 13.03 -7.66
C LEU A 254 -45.70 13.91 -6.84
N ASP A 255 -45.17 14.92 -6.15
CA ASP A 255 -45.96 15.87 -5.35
C ASP A 255 -46.95 16.65 -6.20
N ASP A 256 -46.57 17.10 -7.40
CA ASP A 256 -47.47 17.79 -8.33
C ASP A 256 -48.58 16.85 -8.81
N LEU A 257 -48.25 15.59 -9.09
CA LEU A 257 -49.22 14.57 -9.46
C LEU A 257 -50.18 14.25 -8.30
N MET A 258 -49.68 14.23 -7.06
CA MET A 258 -50.46 14.05 -5.83
C MET A 258 -51.34 15.28 -5.52
N LYS A 259 -50.88 16.50 -5.78
CA LYS A 259 -51.69 17.72 -5.61
C LYS A 259 -52.83 17.78 -6.63
N GLN A 260 -52.58 17.35 -7.88
CA GLN A 260 -53.64 17.18 -8.88
C GLN A 260 -54.70 16.14 -8.47
N THR A 261 -54.34 15.23 -7.56
CA THR A 261 -55.24 14.19 -7.01
C THR A 261 -56.27 14.81 -6.08
N ALA A 262 -55.84 15.74 -5.23
CA ALA A 262 -56.70 16.41 -4.24
C ALA A 262 -57.80 17.27 -4.88
N LEU A 263 -57.65 17.65 -6.15
CA LEU A 263 -58.58 18.53 -6.88
C LEU A 263 -59.50 17.81 -7.89
N VAL A 264 -59.17 16.60 -8.37
CA VAL A 264 -59.79 16.03 -9.60
C VAL A 264 -60.22 14.55 -9.49
N LEU A 265 -59.99 13.86 -8.36
CA LEU A 265 -60.22 12.40 -8.30
C LEU A 265 -61.69 11.95 -8.35
N PHE A 266 -62.65 12.86 -8.09
CA PHE A 266 -64.07 12.53 -8.08
C PHE A 266 -64.71 12.44 -9.48
N GLU A 267 -64.04 12.92 -10.53
CA GLU A 267 -64.61 13.02 -11.89
C GLU A 267 -63.96 12.10 -12.94
N LYS A 268 -62.93 11.31 -12.57
CA LYS A 268 -62.18 10.48 -13.53
C LYS A 268 -62.76 9.07 -13.73
N THR A 269 -62.70 8.58 -14.97
CA THR A 269 -63.09 7.21 -15.34
C THR A 269 -62.12 6.15 -14.78
N GLU A 270 -62.57 4.91 -14.62
CA GLU A 270 -61.73 3.79 -14.12
C GLU A 270 -60.46 3.56 -14.95
N LYS A 271 -60.51 3.83 -16.27
CA LYS A 271 -59.35 3.73 -17.16
C LYS A 271 -58.30 4.80 -16.85
N GLU A 272 -58.73 6.03 -16.59
CA GLU A 272 -57.85 7.15 -16.23
C GLU A 272 -57.23 6.97 -14.84
N LYS A 273 -57.98 6.41 -13.88
CA LYS A 273 -57.44 6.03 -12.56
C LYS A 273 -56.33 4.98 -12.69
N LYS A 274 -56.50 4.00 -13.57
CA LYS A 274 -55.51 2.93 -13.81
C LYS A 274 -54.22 3.46 -14.44
N GLU A 275 -54.32 4.33 -15.45
CA GLU A 275 -53.14 4.99 -16.05
C GLU A 275 -52.43 5.93 -15.07
N TRP A 276 -53.20 6.58 -14.20
CA TRP A 276 -52.68 7.47 -13.17
C TRP A 276 -51.93 6.70 -12.06
N ASN A 277 -52.50 5.61 -11.54
CA ASN A 277 -51.83 4.71 -10.59
C ASN A 277 -50.53 4.15 -11.18
N LYS A 278 -50.53 3.80 -12.48
CA LYS A 278 -49.34 3.33 -13.18
C LYS A 278 -48.22 4.39 -13.19
N LYS A 279 -48.55 5.66 -13.45
CA LYS A 279 -47.58 6.77 -13.42
C LYS A 279 -47.00 7.00 -12.02
N ILE A 280 -47.81 6.88 -10.96
CA ILE A 280 -47.31 6.94 -9.57
C ILE A 280 -46.35 5.80 -9.30
N GLU A 281 -46.70 4.58 -9.67
CA GLU A 281 -45.83 3.43 -9.45
C GLU A 281 -44.51 3.58 -10.18
N GLU A 282 -44.52 4.07 -11.42
CA GLU A 282 -43.32 4.34 -12.21
C GLU A 282 -42.43 5.41 -11.54
N LEU A 283 -43.01 6.55 -11.12
CA LEU A 283 -42.28 7.61 -10.42
C LEU A 283 -41.76 7.14 -9.06
N THR A 284 -42.56 6.39 -8.30
CA THR A 284 -42.17 5.84 -6.98
C THR A 284 -41.01 4.86 -7.12
N ARG A 285 -41.04 3.96 -8.12
CA ARG A 285 -39.92 3.05 -8.40
C ARG A 285 -38.67 3.82 -8.83
N ALA A 286 -38.82 4.86 -9.64
CA ALA A 286 -37.70 5.70 -10.06
C ALA A 286 -37.07 6.45 -8.88
N ILE A 287 -37.89 6.97 -7.96
CA ILE A 287 -37.45 7.61 -6.71
C ILE A 287 -36.71 6.60 -5.84
N GLN A 288 -37.31 5.44 -5.55
CA GLN A 288 -36.68 4.39 -4.73
C GLN A 288 -35.33 3.93 -5.31
N LYS A 289 -35.25 3.77 -6.63
CA LYS A 289 -33.99 3.42 -7.30
C LYS A 289 -32.93 4.53 -7.13
N GLN A 290 -33.32 5.78 -7.28
CA GLN A 290 -32.41 6.92 -7.14
C GLN A 290 -31.99 7.13 -5.68
N GLU A 291 -32.88 6.91 -4.71
CA GLU A 291 -32.59 6.93 -3.27
C GLU A 291 -31.62 5.81 -2.89
N ALA A 292 -31.87 4.58 -3.35
CA ALA A 292 -30.97 3.46 -3.12
C ALA A 292 -29.55 3.73 -3.64
N ILE A 293 -29.42 4.30 -4.84
CA ILE A 293 -28.11 4.69 -5.40
C ILE A 293 -27.42 5.75 -4.52
N ILE A 294 -28.14 6.78 -4.07
CA ILE A 294 -27.58 7.83 -3.22
C ILE A 294 -27.18 7.28 -1.85
N GLU A 295 -28.00 6.41 -1.26
CA GLU A 295 -27.78 5.81 0.05
C GLU A 295 -26.63 4.79 0.02
N GLU A 296 -26.54 3.99 -1.04
CA GLU A 296 -25.41 3.09 -1.30
C GLU A 296 -24.11 3.89 -1.43
N ILE A 297 -24.10 4.99 -2.19
CA ILE A 297 -22.93 5.88 -2.32
C ILE A 297 -22.58 6.53 -0.98
N LYS A 298 -23.58 7.06 -0.24
CA LYS A 298 -23.33 7.74 1.05
C LYS A 298 -22.77 6.79 2.11
N ASN A 299 -23.27 5.57 2.16
CA ASN A 299 -22.88 4.58 3.15
C ASN A 299 -21.75 3.66 2.65
N ALA A 300 -21.30 3.80 1.40
CA ALA A 300 -20.27 2.93 0.85
C ALA A 300 -18.97 3.08 1.66
N PRO A 301 -18.40 1.96 2.17
CA PRO A 301 -17.17 1.97 2.95
C PRO A 301 -16.00 2.67 2.25
N ILE A 302 -16.00 2.74 0.91
CA ILE A 302 -14.96 3.42 0.15
C ILE A 302 -14.83 4.91 0.47
N TYR A 303 -15.94 5.59 0.80
CA TYR A 303 -15.93 7.01 1.14
C TYR A 303 -15.68 7.27 2.63
N LYS A 304 -15.44 6.22 3.43
CA LYS A 304 -15.24 6.32 4.89
C LYS A 304 -14.01 7.14 5.26
N ASN A 305 -13.09 7.38 4.33
CA ASN A 305 -11.97 8.31 4.46
C ASN A 305 -11.70 9.03 3.13
N ALA A 306 -12.75 9.37 2.37
CA ALA A 306 -12.57 10.12 1.12
C ALA A 306 -11.81 11.43 1.36
N PHE A 307 -10.95 11.80 0.42
CA PHE A 307 -10.13 12.99 0.50
C PHE A 307 -10.61 14.06 -0.48
N GLU A 308 -11.21 15.12 0.06
CA GLU A 308 -11.70 16.24 -0.72
C GLU A 308 -10.60 17.29 -0.92
N TRP A 309 -9.78 17.10 -1.97
CA TRP A 309 -8.67 18.00 -2.31
C TRP A 309 -9.05 19.49 -2.31
N ARG A 310 -10.27 19.82 -2.74
CA ARG A 310 -10.79 21.19 -2.81
C ARG A 310 -11.08 21.81 -1.44
N PHE A 311 -11.51 21.01 -0.48
CA PHE A 311 -11.84 21.51 0.85
C PHE A 311 -10.65 21.43 1.78
N GLU A 312 -9.69 20.55 1.52
CA GLU A 312 -8.50 20.47 2.36
C GLU A 312 -7.50 21.60 2.10
N PHE A 313 -7.55 22.22 0.92
CA PHE A 313 -6.66 23.29 0.49
C PHE A 313 -7.45 24.44 -0.15
N PRO A 314 -7.82 25.51 0.58
CA PRO A 314 -8.49 26.68 -0.03
C PRO A 314 -7.61 27.44 -1.03
N GLU A 315 -6.29 27.32 -0.96
CA GLU A 315 -5.32 28.03 -1.80
C GLU A 315 -5.37 27.58 -3.27
N VAL A 316 -5.93 26.40 -3.53
CA VAL A 316 -6.10 25.87 -4.88
C VAL A 316 -7.47 26.19 -5.49
N LEU A 317 -8.26 27.05 -4.84
CA LEU A 317 -9.52 27.60 -5.34
C LEU A 317 -9.33 29.06 -5.77
N ASP A 318 -9.98 29.48 -6.85
CA ASP A 318 -10.09 30.89 -7.22
C ASP A 318 -11.19 31.60 -6.41
N ASP A 319 -11.39 32.90 -6.63
CA ASP A 319 -12.39 33.71 -5.90
C ASP A 319 -13.83 33.28 -6.18
N ASN A 320 -14.05 32.55 -7.29
CA ASN A 320 -15.33 31.99 -7.67
C ASN A 320 -15.55 30.56 -7.15
N GLY A 321 -14.53 29.94 -6.56
CA GLY A 321 -14.53 28.55 -6.11
C GLY A 321 -14.22 27.51 -7.16
N ASP A 322 -13.76 27.95 -8.33
CA ASP A 322 -13.27 27.05 -9.35
C ASP A 322 -11.91 26.48 -8.92
N PHE A 323 -11.71 25.18 -9.10
CA PHE A 323 -10.47 24.52 -8.73
C PHE A 323 -9.36 24.86 -9.72
N VAL A 324 -8.36 25.59 -9.25
CA VAL A 324 -7.19 26.01 -10.03
C VAL A 324 -6.15 24.89 -10.07
N GLY A 325 -5.94 24.22 -8.94
CA GLY A 325 -4.98 23.11 -8.79
C GLY A 325 -3.61 23.54 -8.23
N PHE A 326 -2.67 22.60 -8.20
CA PHE A 326 -1.31 22.78 -7.67
C PHE A 326 -0.29 23.10 -8.77
N ASP A 327 0.74 23.89 -8.45
CA ASP A 327 1.86 24.16 -9.36
C ASP A 327 2.80 22.94 -9.49
N VAL A 328 3.04 22.25 -8.36
CA VAL A 328 3.91 21.08 -8.28
C VAL A 328 3.26 20.03 -7.37
N VAL A 329 3.29 18.77 -7.79
CA VAL A 329 2.89 17.61 -6.98
C VAL A 329 4.07 16.65 -6.95
N ILE A 330 4.59 16.38 -5.75
CA ILE A 330 5.72 15.47 -5.53
C ILE A 330 5.26 14.36 -4.60
N GLY A 331 5.70 13.13 -4.80
CA GLY A 331 5.30 12.03 -3.92
C GLY A 331 5.99 10.70 -4.19
N ASN A 332 5.80 9.79 -3.24
CA ASN A 332 6.16 8.39 -3.33
C ASN A 332 4.88 7.56 -3.14
N PRO A 333 4.10 7.31 -4.22
CA PRO A 333 2.86 6.56 -4.12
C PRO A 333 3.08 5.09 -3.67
N PRO A 334 2.08 4.39 -3.13
CA PRO A 334 2.24 3.02 -2.64
C PRO A 334 2.47 1.98 -3.76
N TYR A 335 3.30 0.97 -3.50
CA TYR A 335 3.70 -0.07 -4.48
C TYR A 335 2.94 -1.38 -4.25
N ILE A 336 1.62 -1.32 -4.42
CA ILE A 336 0.71 -2.44 -4.15
C ILE A 336 -0.02 -2.84 -5.44
N GLN A 337 -0.02 -4.13 -5.77
CA GLN A 337 -0.76 -4.64 -6.90
C GLN A 337 -2.27 -4.53 -6.67
N LEU A 338 -3.00 -3.97 -7.63
CA LEU A 338 -4.45 -3.79 -7.50
C LEU A 338 -5.19 -5.12 -7.30
N GLN A 339 -4.72 -6.23 -7.88
CA GLN A 339 -5.34 -7.55 -7.70
C GLN A 339 -5.29 -8.08 -6.26
N SER A 340 -4.27 -7.71 -5.46
CA SER A 340 -4.16 -8.18 -4.07
C SER A 340 -5.11 -7.44 -3.13
N MET A 341 -5.60 -6.26 -3.54
CA MET A 341 -6.49 -5.41 -2.76
C MET A 341 -7.98 -5.82 -2.80
N LYS A 342 -8.32 -6.96 -3.43
CA LYS A 342 -9.66 -7.58 -3.47
C LYS A 342 -10.79 -6.56 -3.70
N GLU A 343 -11.64 -6.33 -2.69
CA GLU A 343 -12.82 -5.46 -2.76
C GLU A 343 -12.48 -4.01 -3.07
N ILE A 344 -11.38 -3.48 -2.52
CA ILE A 344 -10.96 -2.08 -2.77
C ILE A 344 -10.67 -1.86 -4.25
N SER A 345 -10.06 -2.85 -4.91
CA SER A 345 -9.76 -2.81 -6.35
C SER A 345 -11.02 -2.72 -7.19
N GLU A 346 -12.06 -3.50 -6.83
CA GLU A 346 -13.34 -3.49 -7.52
C GLU A 346 -14.09 -2.17 -7.28
N GLN A 347 -14.02 -1.63 -6.07
CA GLN A 347 -14.60 -0.33 -5.76
C GLN A 347 -13.87 0.82 -6.47
N LEU A 348 -12.55 0.76 -6.67
CA LEU A 348 -11.80 1.79 -7.39
C LEU A 348 -12.17 1.88 -8.88
N LYS A 349 -12.72 0.81 -9.48
CA LYS A 349 -13.21 0.83 -10.87
C LYS A 349 -14.31 1.86 -11.10
N GLN A 350 -15.13 2.14 -10.09
CA GLN A 350 -16.26 3.07 -10.24
C GLN A 350 -15.82 4.52 -10.51
N PHE A 351 -14.57 4.86 -10.21
CA PHE A 351 -13.98 6.18 -10.46
C PHE A 351 -13.44 6.35 -11.89
N ASN A 352 -13.55 5.33 -12.75
CA ASN A 352 -13.27 5.40 -14.19
C ASN A 352 -11.86 5.95 -14.55
N TYR A 353 -10.85 5.62 -13.75
CA TYR A 353 -9.45 5.95 -14.06
C TYR A 353 -9.02 5.33 -15.39
N LYS A 354 -8.48 6.15 -16.30
CA LYS A 354 -7.92 5.71 -17.59
C LYS A 354 -6.73 4.77 -17.40
N THR A 355 -5.95 4.98 -16.33
CA THR A 355 -4.78 4.15 -16.01
C THR A 355 -5.12 2.86 -15.27
N PHE A 356 -6.41 2.60 -14.97
CA PHE A 356 -6.80 1.40 -14.24
C PHE A 356 -6.53 0.13 -15.04
N GLU A 357 -5.71 -0.75 -14.46
CA GLU A 357 -5.45 -2.09 -14.97
C GLU A 357 -5.39 -3.07 -13.78
N LYS A 358 -6.24 -4.10 -13.77
CA LYS A 358 -6.41 -4.96 -12.57
C LYS A 358 -5.12 -5.68 -12.17
N THR A 359 -4.29 -6.01 -13.16
CA THR A 359 -2.98 -6.66 -12.98
C THR A 359 -1.85 -5.67 -12.67
N GLY A 360 -2.13 -4.37 -12.69
CA GLY A 360 -1.16 -3.32 -12.43
C GLY A 360 -1.07 -2.90 -10.97
N ASP A 361 -0.21 -1.92 -10.71
CA ASP A 361 0.01 -1.33 -9.38
C ASP A 361 -0.86 -0.10 -9.15
N ILE A 362 -1.23 0.14 -7.89
CA ILE A 362 -2.07 1.27 -7.49
C ILE A 362 -1.44 2.64 -7.80
N TYR A 363 -0.10 2.76 -7.83
CA TYR A 363 0.57 4.02 -8.18
C TYR A 363 0.18 4.54 -9.57
N ALA A 364 -0.28 3.67 -10.49
CA ALA A 364 -0.77 4.09 -11.79
C ALA A 364 -1.98 5.04 -11.67
N LEU A 365 -2.86 4.80 -10.68
CA LEU A 365 -4.00 5.65 -10.36
C LEU A 365 -3.54 6.98 -9.75
N PHE A 366 -2.48 6.95 -8.96
CA PHE A 366 -1.89 8.16 -8.37
C PHE A 366 -1.31 9.08 -9.43
N TYR A 367 -0.67 8.57 -10.49
CA TYR A 367 -0.22 9.41 -11.61
C TYR A 367 -1.38 10.16 -12.25
N GLU A 368 -2.49 9.48 -12.49
CA GLU A 368 -3.69 10.11 -13.05
C GLU A 368 -4.28 11.14 -12.09
N ARG A 369 -4.44 10.79 -10.82
CA ARG A 369 -4.93 11.70 -9.76
C ARG A 369 -4.03 12.92 -9.59
N GLY A 370 -2.71 12.72 -9.53
CA GLY A 370 -1.72 13.79 -9.41
C GLY A 370 -1.81 14.77 -10.56
N ASN A 371 -1.97 14.28 -11.79
CA ASN A 371 -2.16 15.13 -12.96
C ASN A 371 -3.54 15.82 -12.99
N GLN A 372 -4.60 15.18 -12.49
CA GLN A 372 -5.93 15.80 -12.37
C GLN A 372 -5.87 17.05 -11.47
N ILE A 373 -5.15 16.97 -10.35
CA ILE A 373 -5.06 18.07 -9.37
C ILE A 373 -4.05 19.18 -9.74
N LEU A 374 -3.24 19.00 -10.77
CA LEU A 374 -2.29 20.01 -11.24
C LEU A 374 -2.95 21.15 -12.01
N LYS A 375 -2.38 22.35 -11.91
CA LYS A 375 -2.59 23.46 -12.86
C LYS A 375 -2.09 23.08 -14.25
N ASN A 376 -2.61 23.74 -15.28
CA ASN A 376 -2.01 23.66 -16.61
C ASN A 376 -0.54 24.12 -16.56
N ASN A 377 0.34 23.38 -17.23
CA ASN A 377 1.81 23.53 -17.16
C ASN A 377 2.46 23.22 -15.81
N GLY A 378 1.69 22.74 -14.82
CA GLY A 378 2.22 22.27 -13.54
C GLY A 378 3.02 20.96 -13.68
N TYR A 379 3.80 20.63 -12.65
CA TYR A 379 4.77 19.53 -12.66
C TYR A 379 4.40 18.42 -11.66
N LEU A 380 4.38 17.19 -12.12
CA LEU A 380 4.19 15.98 -11.32
C LEU A 380 5.52 15.24 -11.25
N ALA A 381 6.04 14.96 -10.05
CA ALA A 381 7.26 14.19 -9.86
C ALA A 381 7.02 13.04 -8.88
N TYR A 382 6.98 11.81 -9.39
CA TYR A 382 6.82 10.63 -8.55
C TYR A 382 7.99 9.67 -8.66
N ILE A 383 8.30 9.05 -7.52
CA ILE A 383 9.15 7.87 -7.46
C ILE A 383 8.25 6.62 -7.37
N THR A 384 8.41 5.70 -8.33
CA THR A 384 7.59 4.48 -8.46
C THR A 384 8.42 3.30 -8.92
N SER A 385 7.87 2.08 -8.92
CA SER A 385 8.55 0.95 -9.55
C SER A 385 8.79 1.22 -11.05
N ASN A 386 9.95 0.84 -11.59
CA ASN A 386 10.24 0.99 -13.03
C ASN A 386 9.52 -0.05 -13.91
N LYS A 387 8.86 -1.05 -13.32
CA LYS A 387 8.22 -2.18 -14.03
C LYS A 387 7.19 -1.75 -15.06
N TRP A 388 6.45 -0.66 -14.80
CA TRP A 388 5.44 -0.15 -15.74
C TRP A 388 6.03 0.23 -17.10
N MET A 389 7.33 0.51 -17.19
CA MET A 389 7.98 0.83 -18.46
C MET A 389 7.93 -0.35 -19.44
N ARG A 390 8.01 -1.60 -18.95
CA ARG A 390 8.15 -2.80 -19.78
C ARG A 390 6.98 -3.77 -19.66
N ALA A 391 6.34 -3.82 -18.49
CA ALA A 391 5.27 -4.78 -18.22
C ALA A 391 4.00 -4.48 -19.03
N GLY A 392 3.23 -5.53 -19.33
CA GLY A 392 1.97 -5.44 -20.07
C GLY A 392 0.93 -4.55 -19.38
N TYR A 393 0.82 -4.64 -18.04
CA TYR A 393 -0.12 -3.82 -17.27
C TYR A 393 0.15 -2.32 -17.40
N GLY A 394 1.40 -1.92 -17.68
CA GLY A 394 1.80 -0.53 -17.81
C GLY A 394 1.34 0.14 -19.10
N LYS A 395 0.72 -0.58 -20.05
CA LYS A 395 0.30 -0.03 -21.35
C LYS A 395 -0.59 1.19 -21.21
N LYS A 396 -1.66 1.10 -20.42
CA LYS A 396 -2.58 2.24 -20.17
C LYS A 396 -1.88 3.42 -19.50
N LEU A 397 -0.93 3.16 -18.62
CA LEU A 397 -0.15 4.21 -17.96
C LEU A 397 0.79 4.92 -18.96
N ARG A 398 1.42 4.18 -19.88
CA ARG A 398 2.23 4.76 -20.97
C ARG A 398 1.38 5.55 -21.95
N GLU A 399 0.22 5.02 -22.34
CA GLU A 399 -0.78 5.72 -23.16
C GLU A 399 -1.30 7.01 -22.49
N PHE A 400 -1.39 7.02 -21.16
CA PHE A 400 -1.69 8.21 -20.38
C PHE A 400 -0.54 9.22 -20.42
N PHE A 401 0.71 8.80 -20.19
CA PHE A 401 1.86 9.71 -20.20
C PHE A 401 2.07 10.40 -21.54
N ILE A 402 1.86 9.72 -22.66
CA ILE A 402 2.04 10.33 -23.98
C ILE A 402 0.97 11.37 -24.34
N GLN A 403 -0.14 11.45 -23.61
CA GLN A 403 -1.12 12.53 -23.75
C GLN A 403 -0.62 13.86 -23.15
N TYR A 404 0.38 13.79 -22.27
CA TYR A 404 1.00 14.94 -21.60
C TYR A 404 2.48 15.05 -21.97
N ASN A 405 3.27 15.86 -21.25
CA ASN A 405 4.67 16.09 -21.58
C ASN A 405 5.62 15.45 -20.55
N PRO A 406 6.08 14.20 -20.76
CA PRO A 406 7.15 13.61 -19.97
C PRO A 406 8.45 14.39 -20.19
N LEU A 407 9.00 14.97 -19.14
CA LEU A 407 10.20 15.79 -19.20
C LEU A 407 11.45 14.98 -18.86
N GLN A 408 11.41 14.26 -17.74
CA GLN A 408 12.56 13.53 -17.22
C GLN A 408 12.17 12.15 -16.72
N LEU A 409 12.95 11.13 -17.08
CA LEU A 409 12.80 9.76 -16.58
C LEU A 409 14.15 9.23 -16.08
N ILE A 410 14.27 9.05 -14.78
CA ILE A 410 15.49 8.57 -14.13
C ILE A 410 15.21 7.17 -13.60
N ASP A 411 15.66 6.15 -14.32
CA ASP A 411 15.63 4.76 -13.85
C ASP A 411 16.81 4.54 -12.89
N LEU A 412 16.49 4.37 -11.62
CA LEU A 412 17.49 4.37 -10.54
C LEU A 412 18.26 3.05 -10.49
N GLY A 413 17.77 2.01 -11.16
CA GLY A 413 18.36 0.68 -11.19
C GLY A 413 18.33 -0.03 -9.83
N PRO A 414 19.00 -1.18 -9.72
CA PRO A 414 18.97 -2.00 -8.51
C PRO A 414 19.78 -1.39 -7.35
N GLY A 415 19.36 -1.65 -6.11
CA GLY A 415 20.14 -1.33 -4.90
C GLY A 415 20.24 0.17 -4.60
N VAL A 416 19.15 0.91 -4.78
CA VAL A 416 19.02 2.33 -4.38
C VAL A 416 18.53 2.44 -2.94
N PHE A 417 17.62 1.54 -2.57
CA PHE A 417 17.11 1.40 -1.21
C PHE A 417 17.68 0.12 -0.60
N GLU A 418 18.40 0.23 0.51
CA GLU A 418 19.08 -0.91 1.17
C GLU A 418 18.13 -2.06 1.53
N HIS A 419 16.85 -1.75 1.74
CA HIS A 419 15.83 -2.69 2.19
C HIS A 419 14.75 -3.00 1.14
N ALA A 420 14.77 -2.36 -0.04
CA ALA A 420 13.77 -2.61 -1.09
C ALA A 420 14.37 -3.40 -2.26
N THR A 421 13.74 -4.52 -2.60
CA THR A 421 14.12 -5.36 -3.74
C THR A 421 13.53 -4.86 -5.07
N VAL A 422 12.72 -3.81 -5.04
CA VAL A 422 12.01 -3.28 -6.20
C VAL A 422 12.84 -2.18 -6.84
N ASP A 423 13.19 -2.38 -8.11
CA ASP A 423 13.80 -1.33 -8.93
C ASP A 423 12.80 -0.19 -9.15
N THR A 424 13.28 1.04 -8.99
CA THR A 424 12.46 2.26 -8.99
C THR A 424 12.92 3.24 -10.06
N ASN A 425 12.01 4.11 -10.47
CA ASN A 425 12.30 5.25 -11.31
C ASN A 425 11.69 6.53 -10.72
N ILE A 426 12.23 7.67 -11.15
CA ILE A 426 11.61 8.99 -10.96
C ILE A 426 11.12 9.45 -12.33
N LEU A 427 9.83 9.77 -12.43
CA LEU A 427 9.26 10.39 -13.62
C LEU A 427 8.77 11.79 -13.28
N ILE A 428 9.26 12.77 -14.04
CA ILE A 428 8.77 14.15 -14.03
C ILE A 428 7.89 14.35 -15.27
N LEU A 429 6.61 14.59 -15.04
CA LEU A 429 5.58 14.84 -16.04
C LEU A 429 5.07 16.26 -15.92
N GLN A 430 4.90 16.96 -17.03
CA GLN A 430 4.25 18.27 -17.06
C GLN A 430 2.85 18.15 -17.67
N LYS A 431 1.86 18.83 -17.06
CA LYS A 431 0.49 18.92 -17.58
C LYS A 431 0.40 19.88 -18.77
N ALA A 432 1.04 19.50 -19.86
CA ALA A 432 1.10 20.20 -21.14
C ALA A 432 1.13 19.17 -22.27
N SER A 433 0.89 19.59 -23.51
CA SER A 433 0.96 18.70 -24.67
C SER A 433 2.37 18.13 -24.85
N ASN A 434 2.44 16.85 -25.24
CA ASN A 434 3.70 16.13 -25.41
C ASN A 434 4.60 16.80 -26.46
N GLN A 435 5.82 17.14 -26.07
CA GLN A 435 6.84 17.66 -26.99
C GLN A 435 7.66 16.56 -27.68
N ASN A 436 7.50 15.30 -27.25
CA ASN A 436 8.27 14.15 -27.71
C ASN A 436 9.79 14.34 -27.53
N GLN A 437 10.18 14.90 -26.38
CA GLN A 437 11.57 15.22 -26.01
C GLN A 437 11.89 14.74 -24.59
N LEU A 438 11.47 13.53 -24.23
CA LEU A 438 11.71 12.98 -22.89
C LEU A 438 13.21 12.71 -22.71
N LYS A 439 13.87 13.39 -21.77
CA LYS A 439 15.26 13.08 -21.40
C LYS A 439 15.27 11.97 -20.35
N ALA A 440 15.99 10.88 -20.61
CA ALA A 440 15.97 9.69 -19.76
C ALA A 440 17.37 9.13 -19.48
N ILE A 441 17.55 8.46 -18.34
CA ILE A 441 18.79 7.76 -17.99
C ILE A 441 18.47 6.48 -17.20
N THR A 442 19.29 5.45 -17.37
CA THR A 442 19.38 4.33 -16.42
C THR A 442 20.70 4.46 -15.67
N LEU A 443 20.63 4.68 -14.35
CA LEU A 443 21.81 4.90 -13.52
C LEU A 443 22.59 3.60 -13.28
N GLN A 444 23.91 3.69 -13.37
CA GLN A 444 24.83 2.65 -12.89
C GLN A 444 25.25 2.93 -11.44
N LYS A 445 25.97 2.00 -10.82
CA LYS A 445 26.42 2.12 -9.42
C LYS A 445 27.22 3.40 -9.17
N GLU A 446 28.11 3.78 -10.09
CA GLU A 446 28.92 5.00 -10.01
C GLU A 446 28.09 6.28 -10.17
N ASP A 447 26.97 6.23 -10.90
CA ASP A 447 26.16 7.42 -11.21
C ASP A 447 25.34 7.91 -10.01
N LYS A 448 25.19 7.08 -8.98
CA LYS A 448 24.35 7.36 -7.81
C LYS A 448 24.94 8.40 -6.86
N GLU A 449 26.25 8.64 -6.91
CA GLU A 449 26.89 9.68 -6.09
C GLU A 449 26.44 11.08 -6.49
N ASN A 450 26.17 11.31 -7.79
CA ASN A 450 25.65 12.58 -8.30
C ASN A 450 24.72 12.35 -9.49
N ILE A 451 23.45 12.11 -9.18
CA ILE A 451 22.40 11.81 -10.16
C ILE A 451 22.23 12.95 -11.18
N ALA A 452 22.28 14.21 -10.73
CA ALA A 452 22.12 15.37 -11.61
C ALA A 452 23.24 15.44 -12.66
N GLN A 453 24.49 15.28 -12.23
CA GLN A 453 25.63 15.28 -13.14
C GLN A 453 25.58 14.10 -14.13
N ALA A 454 25.19 12.92 -13.65
CA ALA A 454 25.04 11.74 -14.50
C ALA A 454 23.92 11.96 -15.54
N PHE A 455 22.77 12.48 -15.11
CA PHE A 455 21.64 12.81 -15.98
C PHE A 455 22.02 13.81 -17.07
N ASP A 456 22.82 14.81 -16.74
CA ASP A 456 23.27 15.81 -17.72
C ASP A 456 24.27 15.27 -18.74
N LYS A 457 25.20 14.43 -18.31
CA LYS A 457 26.25 13.88 -19.18
C LYS A 457 25.81 12.68 -20.01
N LYS A 458 25.00 11.79 -19.43
CA LYS A 458 24.67 10.47 -19.98
C LYS A 458 23.19 10.32 -20.37
N GLY A 459 22.34 11.30 -20.08
CA GLY A 459 20.93 11.26 -20.44
C GLY A 459 20.72 11.21 -21.95
N VAL A 460 19.79 10.35 -22.38
CA VAL A 460 19.39 10.17 -23.78
C VAL A 460 18.01 10.77 -24.01
N VAL A 461 17.74 11.27 -25.23
CA VAL A 461 16.42 11.83 -25.56
C VAL A 461 15.58 10.77 -26.27
N LEU A 462 14.40 10.50 -25.74
CA LEU A 462 13.42 9.57 -26.30
C LEU A 462 12.37 10.38 -27.08
N THR A 463 12.29 10.14 -28.39
CA THR A 463 11.43 10.91 -29.31
C THR A 463 10.23 10.14 -29.86
N LYS A 464 10.23 8.81 -29.76
CA LYS A 464 9.17 7.93 -30.28
C LYS A 464 8.48 7.17 -29.14
N LEU A 465 7.83 7.88 -28.24
CA LEU A 465 7.09 7.27 -27.14
C LEU A 465 5.73 6.75 -27.62
N THR A 466 5.42 5.49 -27.32
CA THR A 466 4.12 4.86 -27.62
C THR A 466 3.55 4.19 -26.36
N GLY A 467 2.38 3.57 -26.48
CA GLY A 467 1.84 2.69 -25.43
C GLY A 467 2.62 1.38 -25.25
N ASP A 468 3.56 1.07 -26.15
CA ASP A 468 4.42 -0.12 -26.05
C ASP A 468 5.54 0.08 -25.02
N ALA A 469 6.35 -0.96 -24.80
CA ALA A 469 7.39 -0.93 -23.79
C ALA A 469 8.41 0.20 -24.04
N TRP A 470 8.66 1.02 -23.03
CA TRP A 470 9.65 2.08 -23.06
C TRP A 470 11.04 1.50 -22.76
N PHE A 471 11.99 1.84 -23.62
CA PHE A 471 13.38 1.44 -23.51
C PHE A 471 14.25 2.70 -23.46
N ILE A 472 15.03 2.83 -22.39
CA ILE A 472 16.03 3.89 -22.26
C ILE A 472 17.30 3.40 -22.95
N GLY A 473 17.60 3.97 -24.11
CA GLY A 473 18.81 3.70 -24.87
C GLY A 473 19.11 4.83 -25.83
N SER A 474 20.37 4.91 -26.24
CA SER A 474 20.84 5.86 -27.24
C SER A 474 20.11 5.70 -28.58
N ASP A 475 20.19 6.71 -29.44
CA ASP A 475 19.63 6.65 -30.80
C ASP A 475 20.17 5.45 -31.60
N ALA A 476 21.44 5.09 -31.40
CA ALA A 476 22.05 3.93 -32.03
C ALA A 476 21.39 2.61 -31.55
N GLU A 477 21.16 2.48 -30.24
CA GLU A 477 20.51 1.29 -29.66
C GLU A 477 19.03 1.20 -30.03
N GLN A 478 18.32 2.33 -30.09
CA GLN A 478 16.93 2.38 -30.55
C GLN A 478 16.81 1.94 -32.01
N ARG A 479 17.67 2.47 -32.91
CA ARG A 479 17.72 2.04 -34.32
C ARG A 479 18.09 0.57 -34.46
N LEU A 480 19.00 0.08 -33.60
CA LEU A 480 19.35 -1.33 -33.58
C LEU A 480 18.17 -2.21 -33.16
N LYS A 481 17.45 -1.81 -32.10
CA LYS A 481 16.22 -2.48 -31.66
C LYS A 481 15.17 -2.51 -32.77
N GLU A 482 14.88 -1.38 -33.42
CA GLU A 482 13.95 -1.30 -34.55
C GLU A 482 14.37 -2.24 -35.69
N LYS A 483 15.67 -2.31 -36.00
CA LYS A 483 16.21 -3.24 -37.01
C LYS A 483 16.00 -4.71 -36.60
N ILE A 484 16.27 -5.05 -35.34
CA ILE A 484 16.06 -6.40 -34.81
C ILE A 484 14.59 -6.78 -34.86
N GLU A 485 13.68 -5.89 -34.48
CA GLU A 485 12.23 -6.15 -34.50
C GLU A 485 11.66 -6.26 -35.92
N ARG A 486 12.21 -5.50 -36.88
CA ARG A 486 11.79 -5.57 -38.28
C ARG A 486 12.24 -6.84 -38.99
N VAL A 487 13.45 -7.33 -38.68
CA VAL A 487 14.05 -8.51 -39.34
C VAL A 487 13.73 -9.80 -38.58
N GLY A 488 13.65 -9.73 -37.26
CA GLY A 488 13.47 -10.86 -36.37
C GLY A 488 12.00 -11.27 -36.23
N LYS A 489 11.79 -12.55 -35.94
CA LYS A 489 10.49 -13.09 -35.57
C LYS A 489 10.34 -13.06 -34.04
N PRO A 490 9.36 -12.33 -33.47
CA PRO A 490 9.14 -12.30 -32.02
C PRO A 490 8.96 -13.69 -31.45
N LEU A 491 9.56 -13.99 -30.28
CA LEU A 491 9.57 -15.34 -29.69
C LEU A 491 8.16 -15.94 -29.52
N LYS A 492 7.17 -15.10 -29.21
CA LYS A 492 5.75 -15.51 -29.11
C LYS A 492 5.14 -16.07 -30.40
N ASP A 493 5.72 -15.73 -31.56
CA ASP A 493 5.24 -16.15 -32.87
C ASP A 493 5.98 -17.41 -33.35
N TRP A 494 7.05 -17.81 -32.65
CA TRP A 494 7.71 -19.09 -32.91
C TRP A 494 6.81 -20.24 -32.47
N ASP A 495 7.01 -21.39 -33.11
CA ASP A 495 6.34 -22.64 -32.74
C ASP A 495 6.99 -23.23 -31.48
N VAL A 496 6.90 -22.48 -30.38
CA VAL A 496 7.45 -22.83 -29.07
C VAL A 496 6.40 -22.51 -28.01
N ASN A 497 6.24 -23.43 -27.06
CA ASN A 497 5.38 -23.21 -25.92
C ASN A 497 6.18 -22.63 -24.75
N ILE A 498 5.75 -21.48 -24.23
CA ILE A 498 6.38 -20.81 -23.10
C ILE A 498 5.58 -21.12 -21.84
N TYR A 499 6.20 -21.81 -20.88
CA TYR A 499 5.57 -22.17 -19.62
C TYR A 499 6.27 -21.51 -18.44
N TYR A 500 5.51 -21.29 -17.36
CA TYR A 500 6.11 -21.00 -16.06
C TYR A 500 6.79 -22.26 -15.49
N GLY A 501 7.80 -22.06 -14.65
CA GLY A 501 8.38 -23.14 -13.86
C GLY A 501 7.38 -23.76 -12.88
N ILE A 502 7.80 -24.84 -12.22
CA ILE A 502 6.99 -25.60 -11.27
C ILE A 502 6.60 -24.72 -10.07
N LYS A 503 5.30 -24.64 -9.76
CA LYS A 503 4.77 -24.01 -8.54
C LYS A 503 4.34 -25.10 -7.56
N THR A 504 5.07 -25.24 -6.46
CA THR A 504 4.84 -26.29 -5.45
C THR A 504 3.71 -25.95 -4.47
N GLY A 505 3.39 -24.67 -4.29
CA GLY A 505 2.44 -24.19 -3.27
C GLY A 505 3.02 -24.12 -1.86
N LEU A 506 4.05 -24.92 -1.55
CA LEU A 506 4.81 -24.89 -0.30
C LEU A 506 6.24 -25.38 -0.55
N ASN A 507 7.20 -24.48 -0.75
CA ASN A 507 8.54 -24.86 -1.17
C ASN A 507 9.26 -25.72 -0.12
N GLU A 508 9.04 -25.46 1.15
CA GLU A 508 9.70 -26.10 2.30
C GLU A 508 9.34 -27.59 2.41
N ALA A 509 8.13 -27.96 2.00
CA ALA A 509 7.67 -29.35 2.01
C ALA A 509 8.06 -30.11 0.74
N PHE A 510 8.10 -29.45 -0.42
CA PHE A 510 8.27 -30.13 -1.70
C PHE A 510 9.68 -30.03 -2.28
N ILE A 511 10.49 -29.05 -1.84
CA ILE A 511 11.88 -28.89 -2.26
C ILE A 511 12.79 -29.35 -1.12
N ILE A 512 13.50 -30.45 -1.35
CA ILE A 512 14.31 -31.14 -0.35
C ILE A 512 15.79 -31.17 -0.74
N THR A 513 16.66 -31.29 0.26
CA THR A 513 18.10 -31.49 0.03
C THR A 513 18.40 -32.95 -0.34
N THR A 514 19.63 -33.20 -0.80
CA THR A 514 20.09 -34.56 -1.10
C THR A 514 20.09 -35.44 0.16
N GLU A 515 20.42 -34.88 1.32
CA GLU A 515 20.40 -35.58 2.61
C GLU A 515 18.98 -36.01 2.96
N LYS A 516 18.01 -35.09 2.85
CA LYS A 516 16.60 -35.40 3.15
C LYS A 516 16.01 -36.39 2.15
N ARG A 517 16.37 -36.32 0.87
CA ARG A 517 16.02 -37.35 -0.13
C ARG A 517 16.52 -38.73 0.30
N ASN A 518 17.78 -38.82 0.69
CA ASN A 518 18.37 -40.10 1.08
C ASN A 518 17.73 -40.66 2.35
N GLU A 519 17.39 -39.81 3.32
CA GLU A 519 16.64 -40.17 4.52
C GLU A 519 15.25 -40.75 4.17
N ILE A 520 14.49 -40.09 3.29
CA ILE A 520 13.17 -40.57 2.84
C ILE A 520 13.30 -41.95 2.18
N LEU A 521 14.27 -42.12 1.27
CA LEU A 521 14.48 -43.38 0.54
C LEU A 521 14.99 -44.51 1.45
N ALA A 522 15.71 -44.19 2.53
CA ALA A 522 16.15 -45.17 3.52
C ALA A 522 15.01 -45.66 4.41
N ASN A 523 13.97 -44.83 4.60
CA ASN A 523 12.80 -45.14 5.41
C ASN A 523 11.67 -45.85 4.62
N CYS A 524 11.86 -46.14 3.34
CA CYS A 524 10.92 -46.94 2.54
C CYS A 524 10.80 -48.36 3.10
N LYS A 525 9.58 -48.90 3.14
CA LYS A 525 9.24 -50.22 3.68
C LYS A 525 9.91 -51.35 2.92
N ASP A 526 9.97 -51.24 1.59
CA ASP A 526 10.51 -52.26 0.70
C ASP A 526 11.18 -51.66 -0.54
N LYS A 527 11.83 -52.53 -1.34
CA LYS A 527 12.53 -52.12 -2.56
C LYS A 527 11.60 -51.54 -3.62
N GLU A 528 10.36 -52.03 -3.69
CA GLU A 528 9.36 -51.53 -4.64
C GLU A 528 8.90 -50.12 -4.27
N GLU A 529 8.75 -49.82 -2.97
CA GLU A 529 8.46 -48.47 -2.46
C GLU A 529 9.59 -47.51 -2.77
N ARG A 530 10.81 -47.95 -2.50
CA ARG A 530 11.99 -47.14 -2.77
C ARG A 530 12.06 -46.76 -4.25
N LYS A 531 11.81 -47.71 -5.16
CA LYS A 531 11.84 -47.48 -6.60
C LYS A 531 10.79 -46.45 -7.04
N ARG A 532 9.51 -46.63 -6.68
CA ARG A 532 8.44 -45.67 -7.02
C ARG A 532 8.66 -44.30 -6.39
N THR A 533 9.16 -44.25 -5.15
CA THR A 533 9.47 -42.99 -4.46
C THR A 533 10.62 -42.23 -5.14
N GLU A 534 11.67 -42.95 -5.52
CA GLU A 534 12.80 -42.38 -6.27
C GLU A 534 12.37 -41.87 -7.65
N GLU A 535 11.42 -42.53 -8.31
CA GLU A 535 10.89 -42.11 -9.60
C GLU A 535 10.21 -40.74 -9.55
N ILE A 536 9.55 -40.38 -8.44
CA ILE A 536 8.84 -39.10 -8.29
C ILE A 536 9.70 -37.97 -7.70
N ILE A 537 10.88 -38.26 -7.15
CA ILE A 537 11.81 -37.24 -6.64
C ILE A 537 12.82 -36.89 -7.74
N LYS A 538 12.74 -35.67 -8.28
CA LYS A 538 13.57 -35.22 -9.41
C LYS A 538 14.48 -34.05 -9.03
N PRO A 539 15.68 -33.91 -9.62
CA PRO A 539 16.50 -32.72 -9.40
C PRO A 539 15.75 -31.47 -9.88
N ILE A 540 15.89 -30.36 -9.14
CA ILE A 540 15.27 -29.08 -9.50
C ILE A 540 16.31 -27.99 -9.70
N LEU A 541 16.07 -27.13 -10.69
CA LEU A 541 16.77 -25.87 -10.90
C LEU A 541 15.82 -24.72 -10.58
N ARG A 542 16.25 -23.79 -9.73
CA ARG A 542 15.53 -22.55 -9.43
C ARG A 542 16.10 -21.41 -10.28
N GLY A 543 15.41 -20.27 -10.31
CA GLY A 543 15.87 -19.11 -11.09
C GLY A 543 17.32 -18.68 -10.79
N ARG A 544 17.74 -18.73 -9.52
CA ARG A 544 19.12 -18.42 -9.09
C ARG A 544 20.18 -19.43 -9.53
N ASP A 545 19.75 -20.66 -9.84
CA ASP A 545 20.61 -21.77 -10.25
C ASP A 545 20.88 -21.72 -11.77
N ILE A 546 20.15 -20.89 -12.53
CA ILE A 546 20.36 -20.66 -13.96
C ILE A 546 21.27 -19.45 -14.15
N LYS A 547 22.36 -19.64 -14.89
CA LYS A 547 23.36 -18.60 -15.20
C LYS A 547 23.39 -18.33 -16.70
N ARG A 548 24.15 -17.30 -17.09
CA ARG A 548 24.39 -17.02 -18.51
C ARG A 548 25.11 -18.23 -19.14
N TYR A 549 24.42 -18.90 -20.07
CA TYR A 549 24.88 -20.05 -20.85
C TYR A 549 25.13 -21.37 -20.09
N HIS A 550 24.81 -21.47 -18.79
CA HIS A 550 24.95 -22.71 -18.04
C HIS A 550 24.01 -22.73 -16.81
N TYR A 551 23.99 -23.83 -16.06
CA TYR A 551 23.31 -23.92 -14.77
C TYR A 551 24.23 -24.52 -13.71
N GLU A 552 23.98 -24.18 -12.45
CA GLU A 552 24.70 -24.68 -11.28
C GLU A 552 23.68 -25.39 -10.37
N TRP A 553 23.67 -26.73 -10.40
CA TRP A 553 22.71 -27.49 -9.59
C TRP A 553 23.08 -27.44 -8.10
N ALA A 554 22.18 -26.92 -7.28
CA ALA A 554 22.40 -26.71 -5.84
C ALA A 554 22.22 -27.98 -4.97
N GLY A 555 22.21 -29.18 -5.55
CA GLY A 555 21.98 -30.42 -4.80
C GLY A 555 20.54 -30.57 -4.26
N LEU A 556 19.58 -29.86 -4.87
CA LEU A 556 18.18 -29.83 -4.46
C LEU A 556 17.29 -30.68 -5.37
N TRP A 557 16.23 -31.20 -4.76
CA TRP A 557 15.28 -32.10 -5.38
C TRP A 557 13.86 -31.58 -5.16
N VAL A 558 12.95 -31.88 -6.07
CA VAL A 558 11.52 -31.65 -5.93
C VAL A 558 10.78 -32.98 -5.86
N ILE A 559 9.84 -33.08 -4.92
CA ILE A 559 8.92 -34.21 -4.83
C ILE A 559 7.77 -33.94 -5.80
N GLY A 560 7.74 -34.67 -6.91
CA GLY A 560 6.80 -34.48 -8.01
C GLY A 560 5.42 -35.08 -7.73
N THR A 561 4.61 -34.42 -6.90
CA THR A 561 3.21 -34.83 -6.63
C THR A 561 2.21 -34.18 -7.60
N PHE A 562 2.55 -34.14 -8.89
CA PHE A 562 1.72 -33.44 -9.87
C PHE A 562 0.36 -34.13 -10.07
N PRO A 563 -0.76 -33.39 -10.15
CA PRO A 563 -2.09 -33.99 -10.34
C PRO A 563 -2.19 -34.91 -11.56
N ALA A 564 -1.42 -34.63 -12.62
CA ALA A 564 -1.37 -35.45 -13.83
C ALA A 564 -0.89 -36.88 -13.59
N LEU A 565 -0.10 -37.12 -12.54
CA LEU A 565 0.44 -38.44 -12.20
C LEU A 565 -0.58 -39.32 -11.45
N ARG A 566 -1.71 -38.76 -10.98
CA ARG A 566 -2.78 -39.47 -10.26
C ARG A 566 -2.26 -40.38 -9.15
N LEU A 567 -1.27 -39.90 -8.40
CA LEU A 567 -0.62 -40.66 -7.33
C LEU A 567 -1.59 -40.85 -6.16
N ASN A 568 -1.61 -42.05 -5.59
CA ASN A 568 -2.22 -42.29 -4.28
C ASN A 568 -1.12 -42.24 -3.21
N ILE A 569 -1.22 -41.30 -2.26
CA ILE A 569 -0.21 -41.12 -1.20
C ILE A 569 -0.08 -42.35 -0.29
N ASP A 570 -1.12 -43.19 -0.20
CA ASP A 570 -1.08 -44.42 0.57
C ASP A 570 -0.10 -45.46 0.00
N ASP A 571 0.23 -45.35 -1.29
CA ASP A 571 1.26 -46.17 -1.92
C ASP A 571 2.68 -45.73 -1.54
N TYR A 572 2.86 -44.57 -0.89
CA TYR A 572 4.16 -44.03 -0.49
C TYR A 572 4.25 -43.78 1.02
N PRO A 573 4.21 -44.83 1.88
CA PRO A 573 4.26 -44.68 3.34
C PRO A 573 5.38 -43.78 3.88
N ALA A 574 6.59 -43.85 3.34
CA ALA A 574 7.72 -43.03 3.77
C ALA A 574 7.52 -41.54 3.45
N LEU A 575 7.01 -41.23 2.26
CA LEU A 575 6.66 -39.85 1.89
C LEU A 575 5.44 -39.34 2.66
N LYS A 576 4.43 -40.20 2.86
CA LYS A 576 3.26 -39.88 3.68
C LYS A 576 3.68 -39.49 5.09
N LYS A 577 4.61 -40.23 5.70
CA LYS A 577 5.19 -39.90 7.01
C LYS A 577 6.00 -38.60 7.01
N TYR A 578 6.66 -38.27 5.90
CA TYR A 578 7.39 -37.01 5.78
C TYR A 578 6.46 -35.79 5.67
N PHE A 579 5.29 -35.95 5.04
CA PHE A 579 4.30 -34.86 4.90
C PHE A 579 3.39 -34.66 6.11
N LEU A 580 3.32 -35.64 7.02
CA LEU A 580 2.57 -35.58 8.28
C LEU A 580 3.45 -35.08 9.42
#